data_AF-A0A7C3DVT1-F1
#
_entry.id   AF-A0A7C3DVT1-F1
#
_cell.length_a   1.000
_cell.length_b   1.000
_cell.length_c   1.000
_cell.angle_alpha   90.00
_cell.angle_beta   90.00
_cell.angle_gamma   90.00
#
_symmetry.space_group_name_H-M   'P 1'
#
loop_
_entity.id
_entity.type
_entity.pdbx_description
1 polymer ?
#
loop_
_entity_poly.entity_id
_entity_poly.type
_entity_poly.pdbx_seq_one_letter_code
_entity_poly.pdbx_strand_id
1 'polypeptide(L)' 'MIPTFPILMMPACAVFYYRLGESEYSSGWLLALVNLTLWSGATYLLGFGWPGCLAVQGGLYGALCLWNRWRSPIK' A
#
# COMPACT_ATOMS: atom_id res chain seq x y z
N MET A 1 -9.41 18.93 -11.34
CA MET A 1 -8.67 18.25 -10.26
C MET A 1 -7.22 18.18 -10.68
N ILE A 2 -6.30 18.68 -9.85
CA ILE A 2 -4.87 18.72 -10.19
C ILE A 2 -4.33 17.28 -10.21
N PRO A 3 -3.89 16.75 -11.37
CA PRO A 3 -3.39 15.38 -11.49
C PRO A 3 -2.13 15.12 -10.66
N THR A 4 -1.48 16.17 -10.17
CA THR A 4 -0.28 16.10 -9.31
C THR A 4 -0.54 15.37 -8.00
N PHE A 5 -1.74 15.47 -7.42
CA PHE A 5 -2.03 14.86 -6.12
C PHE A 5 -1.94 13.32 -6.13
N PRO A 6 -2.63 12.59 -7.02
CA PRO A 6 -2.47 11.13 -7.13
C PRO A 6 -1.06 10.72 -7.61
N ILE A 7 -0.40 11.53 -8.44
CA ILE A 7 0.97 11.27 -8.91
C ILE A 7 1.98 11.36 -7.77
N LEU A 8 1.79 12.23 -6.79
CA LEU A 8 2.65 12.33 -5.61
C LEU A 8 2.29 11.31 -4.52
N MET A 9 1.00 10.98 -4.37
CA MET A 9 0.54 10.00 -3.38
C MET A 9 1.00 8.58 -3.69
N MET A 10 0.95 8.15 -4.95
CA MET A 10 1.38 6.82 -5.37
C MET A 10 2.82 6.46 -4.93
N PRO A 11 3.86 7.29 -5.20
CA PRO A 11 5.21 7.04 -4.72
C PRO A 11 5.35 7.25 -3.21
N ALA A 12 4.61 8.18 -2.59
CA ALA A 12 4.66 8.37 -1.14
C ALA A 12 4.21 7.11 -0.39
N CYS A 13 3.10 6.51 -0.81
CA CYS A 13 2.64 5.23 -0.28
C CYS A 13 3.63 4.10 -0.58
N ALA A 14 4.24 4.08 -1.78
CA ALA A 14 5.23 3.07 -2.14
C ALA A 14 6.46 3.13 -1.23
N VAL A 15 6.96 4.33 -0.92
CA VAL A 15 8.07 4.53 0.02
C VAL A 15 7.68 4.09 1.43
N PHE A 16 6.44 4.39 1.87
CA PHE A 16 5.96 3.94 3.17
C PHE A 16 5.94 2.41 3.27
N TYR A 17 5.36 1.72 2.29
CA TYR A 17 5.32 0.26 2.23
C TYR A 17 6.71 -0.37 2.06
N TYR A 18 7.60 0.29 1.32
CA TYR A 18 9.00 -0.12 1.21
C TYR A 18 9.67 -0.12 2.59
N ARG A 19 9.57 0.99 3.33
CA ARG A 19 10.14 1.12 4.67
C ARG A 19 9.56 0.11 5.65
N LEU A 20 8.23 -0.06 5.64
CA LEU A 20 7.53 -1.05 6.47
C LEU A 20 8.01 -2.48 6.16
N GLY A 21 8.16 -2.80 4.87
CA GLY A 21 8.63 -4.11 4.44
C GLY A 21 10.11 -4.37 4.72
N GLU A 22 10.96 -3.34 4.68
CA GLU A 22 12.34 -3.46 5.16
C GLU A 22 12.40 -3.70 6.67
N SER A 23 11.60 -2.98 7.46
CA SER A 23 11.65 -3.09 8.93
C SER A 23 11.11 -4.41 9.47
N GLU A 24 10.03 -4.93 8.90
CA GLU A 24 9.35 -6.11 9.45
C GLU A 24 9.56 -7.40 8.65
N TYR A 25 9.87 -7.30 7.35
CA TYR A 25 9.88 -8.47 6.44
C TYR A 25 11.20 -8.65 5.69
N SER A 26 12.22 -7.80 5.93
CA SER A 26 13.51 -7.79 5.21
C SER A 26 13.37 -7.68 3.68
N SER A 27 12.17 -7.36 3.17
CA SER A 27 11.80 -7.43 1.75
C SER A 27 10.94 -6.24 1.36
N GLY A 28 11.43 -5.02 1.59
CA GLY A 28 10.70 -3.77 1.31
C GLY A 28 10.23 -3.63 -0.14
N TRP A 29 11.03 -4.11 -1.08
CA TRP A 29 10.73 -4.00 -2.51
C TRP A 29 9.45 -4.76 -2.93
N LEU A 30 9.14 -5.90 -2.29
CA LEU A 30 7.93 -6.67 -2.58
C LEU A 30 6.68 -5.89 -2.21
N LEU A 31 6.67 -5.28 -1.02
CA LEU A 31 5.55 -4.48 -0.53
C LEU A 31 5.34 -3.20 -1.35
N ALA A 32 6.43 -2.59 -1.80
CA ALA A 32 6.37 -1.46 -2.73
C ALA A 32 5.76 -1.86 -4.09
N LEU A 33 6.14 -3.01 -4.63
CA LEU A 33 5.57 -3.56 -5.87
C LEU A 33 4.08 -3.88 -5.72
N VAL A 34 3.70 -4.56 -4.64
CA VAL A 34 2.29 -4.88 -4.32
C VAL A 34 1.46 -3.60 -4.27
N ASN A 35 1.97 -2.56 -3.60
CA ASN A 35 1.34 -1.26 -3.58
C ASN A 35 1.14 -0.67 -5.00
N LEU A 36 2.19 -0.66 -5.84
CA LEU A 36 2.10 -0.14 -7.21
C LEU A 36 1.08 -0.92 -8.06
N THR A 37 1.05 -2.25 -7.93
CA THR A 37 0.06 -3.09 -8.61
C THR A 37 -1.36 -2.86 -8.11
N LEU A 38 -1.56 -2.66 -6.81
CA LEU A 38 -2.89 -2.36 -6.26
C LEU A 38 -3.38 -0.98 -6.65
N TRP A 39 -2.51 0.03 -6.66
CA TRP A 39 -2.87 1.37 -7.09
C TRP A 39 -3.23 1.41 -8.58
N SER A 40 -2.40 0.81 -9.43
CA SER A 40 -2.67 0.71 -10.87
C SER A 40 -3.93 -0.13 -11.14
N GLY A 41 -4.10 -1.26 -10.47
CA GLY A 41 -5.32 -2.08 -10.56
C GLY A 41 -6.58 -1.32 -10.15
N ALA A 42 -6.55 -0.63 -9.00
CA ALA A 42 -7.69 0.17 -8.55
C ALA A 42 -8.03 1.30 -9.53
N THR A 43 -7.01 1.95 -10.09
CA THR A 43 -7.19 3.05 -11.04
C THR A 43 -7.72 2.56 -12.39
N TYR A 44 -7.13 1.51 -12.97
CA TYR A 44 -7.42 1.07 -14.34
C TYR A 44 -8.51 0.00 -14.44
N LEU A 45 -8.63 -0.91 -13.48
CA LEU A 45 -9.62 -2.00 -13.52
C LEU A 45 -10.93 -1.62 -12.84
N LEU A 46 -10.87 -0.91 -11.71
CA LEU A 46 -12.06 -0.53 -10.93
C LEU A 46 -12.55 0.89 -11.24
N GLY A 47 -11.78 1.69 -11.99
CA GLY A 47 -12.11 3.09 -12.27
C GLY A 47 -12.18 3.95 -11.01
N PHE A 48 -11.53 3.51 -9.93
CA PHE A 48 -11.55 4.26 -8.67
C PHE A 48 -10.75 5.55 -8.81
N GLY A 49 -11.34 6.66 -8.37
CA GLY A 49 -10.61 7.91 -8.16
C GLY A 49 -9.60 7.79 -7.02
N TRP A 50 -8.82 8.85 -6.82
CA TRP A 50 -7.83 8.93 -5.73
C TRP A 50 -8.35 8.51 -4.33
N PRO A 51 -9.62 8.76 -3.91
CA PRO A 51 -10.08 8.31 -2.60
C PRO A 51 -10.23 6.79 -2.52
N GLY A 52 -10.65 6.15 -3.61
CA GLY A 52 -10.77 4.69 -3.69
C GLY A 52 -9.41 4.02 -3.66
N CYS A 53 -8.40 4.60 -4.34
CA CYS A 53 -7.02 4.14 -4.23
C CYS A 53 -6.51 4.23 -2.78
N LEU A 54 -6.78 5.32 -2.07
CA LEU A 54 -6.43 5.44 -0.64
C LEU A 54 -7.18 4.44 0.25
N ALA A 55 -8.43 4.11 -0.08
CA ALA A 55 -9.17 3.08 0.66
C ALA A 55 -8.52 1.69 0.47
N VAL A 56 -8.10 1.34 -0.75
CA VAL A 56 -7.38 0.09 -1.04
C VAL A 56 -6.03 0.06 -0.31
N GLN A 57 -5.32 1.19 -0.28
CA GLN A 57 -4.08 1.35 0.50
C GLN A 57 -4.33 1.13 1.99
N GLY A 58 -5.36 1.76 2.57
CA GLY A 58 -5.71 1.57 3.97
C GLY A 58 -6.10 0.13 4.30
N GLY A 59 -6.79 -0.54 3.36
CA GLY A 59 -7.12 -1.96 3.47
C GLY A 59 -5.89 -2.86 3.47
N LEU A 60 -4.92 -2.61 2.59
CA LEU A 60 -3.64 -3.34 2.57
C LEU A 60 -2.89 -3.18 3.90
N TYR A 61 -2.82 -1.95 4.43
CA TYR A 61 -2.21 -1.69 5.73
C TYR A 61 -2.92 -2.44 6.86
N GLY A 62 -4.25 -2.38 6.90
CA GLY A 62 -5.06 -3.10 7.88
C GLY A 62 -4.86 -4.62 7.81
N ALA A 63 -4.80 -5.18 6.61
CA ALA A 63 -4.51 -6.59 6.38
C ALA A 63 -3.12 -6.98 6.88
N LEU A 64 -2.10 -6.14 6.65
CA LEU A 64 -0.75 -6.36 7.17
C LEU A 64 -0.70 -6.26 8.69
N CYS A 65 -1.38 -5.29 9.31
CA CYS A 65 -1.49 -5.21 10.77
C CYS A 65 -2.17 -6.45 11.36
N LEU A 66 -3.23 -6.95 10.73
CA LEU A 66 -3.92 -8.16 11.18
C LEU A 66 -3.03 -9.39 10.99
N TRP A 67 -2.35 -9.50 9.86
CA TRP A 67 -1.40 -10.56 9.56
C TRP A 67 -0.24 -10.56 10.57
N ASN A 68 0.35 -9.41 10.88
CA ASN A 68 1.38 -9.27 11.90
C ASN A 68 0.88 -9.68 13.28
N ARG A 69 -0.33 -9.28 13.64
CA ARG A 69 -0.95 -9.70 14.91
C ARG A 69 -1.15 -11.21 14.99
N TRP A 70 -1.47 -11.85 13.87
CA TRP A 70 -1.65 -13.30 13.80
C TRP A 70 -0.31 -14.06 13.73
N ARG A 71 0.70 -13.48 13.08
CA ARG A 71 2.04 -14.05 12.93
C ARG A 71 2.91 -13.89 14.17
N SER A 72 2.66 -12.83 14.95
CA SER A 72 3.19 -12.63 16.30
C SER A 72 2.06 -12.73 17.32
N PRO A 73 1.57 -13.93 17.66
CA PRO A 73 0.92 -14.10 18.94
C PRO A 73 1.99 -13.79 20.00
N ILE A 74 1.80 -12.67 20.69
CA ILE A 74 2.44 -12.26 21.96
C ILE A 74 3.49 -13.27 22.44
N LYS A 75 4.78 -12.92 22.29
CA LYS A 75 5.83 -13.49 23.15
C LYS A 75 5.81 -12.75 24.48
#